data_AF-T0ZMT2-F1
#
_entry.id   AF-T0ZMT2-F1
#
_cell.length_a   1.000
_cell.length_b   1.000
_cell.length_c   1.000
_cell.angle_alpha   90.00
_cell.angle_beta   90.00
_cell.angle_gamma   90.00
#
_symmetry.space_group_name_H-M   'P 1'
#
loop_
_entity.id
_entity.type
_entity.pdbx_description
1 polymer ?
#
loop_
_entity_poly.entity_id
_entity_poly.type
_entity_poly.pdbx_seq_one_letter_code
_entity_poly.pdbx_strand_id
1 'polypeptide(L)'
;MLSMHKKRGLRNWVLMILRRTPRNGAEIMDDMEVMTQGWWRPSPGSVYPLLEEMLHEGSIQKREDGRYTLVQPVDRNWSWPVPAGRRTAKDTLREIAALTAYLEDLAGEDPATLHNLAPDVDSVVERLRRLKN
;
A
#
# COMPACT_ATOMS: atom_id res chain seq x y z
N MET A 1 -12.42 -14.58 19.74
CA MET A 1 -12.97 -13.51 18.89
C MET A 1 -11.82 -12.79 18.18
N LEU A 2 -11.26 -13.39 17.12
CA LEU A 2 -10.00 -12.94 16.51
C LEU A 2 -10.09 -13.06 14.97
N SER A 3 -11.00 -12.31 14.32
CA SER A 3 -11.36 -12.62 12.92
C SER A 3 -11.40 -11.46 11.92
N MET A 4 -11.46 -10.18 12.34
CA MET A 4 -11.62 -9.08 11.35
C MET A 4 -10.31 -8.40 10.91
N HIS A 5 -9.27 -8.39 11.75
CA HIS A 5 -8.04 -7.65 11.45
C HIS A 5 -7.02 -8.45 10.61
N LYS A 6 -6.97 -9.79 10.75
CA LYS A 6 -6.04 -10.65 9.98
C LYS A 6 -6.43 -10.83 8.51
N LYS A 7 -7.74 -10.92 8.21
CA LYS A 7 -8.24 -11.12 6.83
C LYS A 7 -8.00 -9.91 5.93
N ARG A 8 -8.14 -8.69 6.48
CA ARG A 8 -7.88 -7.44 5.75
C ARG A 8 -6.43 -7.33 5.28
N GLY A 9 -5.47 -7.77 6.10
CA GLY A 9 -4.06 -7.80 5.72
C GLY A 9 -3.80 -8.73 4.54
N LEU A 10 -4.28 -9.98 4.62
CA LEU A 10 -4.04 -11.00 3.60
C LEU A 10 -4.60 -10.60 2.22
N ARG A 11 -5.84 -10.06 2.18
CA ARG A 11 -6.45 -9.56 0.94
C ARG A 11 -5.57 -8.52 0.24
N ASN A 12 -5.03 -7.57 0.99
CA ASN A 12 -4.20 -6.51 0.42
C ASN A 12 -2.92 -7.06 -0.21
N TRP A 13 -2.30 -8.06 0.42
CA TRP A 13 -1.15 -8.75 -0.15
C TRP A 13 -1.50 -9.46 -1.46
N VAL A 14 -2.62 -10.18 -1.51
CA VAL A 14 -3.10 -10.83 -2.75
C VAL A 14 -3.29 -9.80 -3.86
N LEU A 15 -3.97 -8.68 -3.59
CA LEU A 15 -4.20 -7.62 -4.57
C LEU A 15 -2.88 -7.02 -5.09
N MET A 16 -1.91 -6.78 -4.20
CA MET A 16 -0.61 -6.24 -4.59
C MET A 16 0.20 -7.20 -5.47
N ILE A 17 0.19 -8.49 -5.14
CA ILE A 17 0.87 -9.53 -5.93
C ILE A 17 0.24 -9.64 -7.32
N LEU A 18 -1.09 -9.76 -7.37
CA LEU A 18 -1.83 -9.90 -8.64
C LEU A 18 -1.80 -8.64 -9.50
N ARG A 19 -1.53 -7.46 -8.91
CA ARG A 19 -1.28 -6.22 -9.64
C ARG A 19 0.02 -6.27 -10.45
N ARG A 20 1.01 -7.05 -10.03
CA ARG A 20 2.28 -7.19 -10.77
C ARG A 20 2.12 -8.13 -11.95
N THR A 21 1.64 -9.34 -11.69
CA THR A 21 1.51 -10.41 -12.70
C THR A 21 0.49 -11.45 -12.23
N PRO A 22 -0.15 -12.21 -13.15
CA PRO A 22 -0.98 -13.34 -12.78
C PRO A 22 -0.22 -14.42 -12.00
N ARG A 23 -0.85 -14.95 -10.95
CA ARG A 23 -0.27 -15.94 -10.03
C ARG A 23 -1.27 -17.00 -9.62
N ASN A 24 -0.82 -18.23 -9.40
CA ASN A 24 -1.62 -19.28 -8.73
C ASN A 24 -1.53 -19.15 -7.19
N GLY A 25 -2.34 -19.93 -6.47
CA GLY A 25 -2.39 -19.85 -5.00
C GLY A 25 -1.06 -20.15 -4.31
N ALA A 26 -0.27 -21.10 -4.83
CA ALA A 26 1.05 -21.43 -4.30
C ALA A 26 2.05 -20.28 -4.54
N GLU A 27 2.10 -19.77 -5.78
CA GLU A 27 2.98 -18.65 -6.11
C GLU A 27 2.63 -17.38 -5.30
N ILE A 28 1.36 -17.16 -4.96
CA ILE A 28 0.95 -16.07 -4.06
C ILE A 28 1.53 -16.25 -2.66
N MET A 29 1.48 -17.46 -2.10
CA MET A 29 2.05 -17.75 -0.78
C MET A 29 3.57 -17.55 -0.78
N ASP A 30 4.24 -18.01 -1.85
CA ASP A 30 5.68 -17.89 -2.03
C ASP A 30 6.11 -16.42 -2.22
N ASP A 31 5.37 -15.66 -3.03
CA ASP A 31 5.62 -14.23 -3.22
C ASP A 31 5.47 -13.46 -1.89
N MET A 32 4.49 -13.81 -1.04
CA MET A 32 4.36 -13.19 0.30
C MET A 32 5.54 -13.53 1.22
N GLU A 33 6.02 -14.77 1.19
CA GLU A 33 7.20 -15.18 1.96
C GLU A 33 8.44 -14.40 1.51
N VAL A 34 8.68 -14.30 0.19
CA VAL A 34 9.80 -13.55 -0.37
C VAL A 34 9.70 -12.05 -0.04
N MET A 35 8.53 -11.45 -0.22
CA MET A 35 8.33 -10.02 0.05
C MET A 35 8.43 -9.66 1.54
N THR A 36 8.20 -10.61 2.43
CA THR A 36 8.37 -10.44 3.88
C THR A 36 9.72 -10.92 4.38
N GLN A 37 10.67 -11.22 3.48
CA GLN A 37 12.01 -11.72 3.81
C GLN A 37 11.96 -12.97 4.71
N GLY A 38 11.00 -13.84 4.47
CA GLY A 38 10.81 -15.10 5.20
C GLY A 38 10.10 -14.97 6.55
N TRP A 39 9.76 -13.76 7.01
CA TRP A 39 9.07 -13.59 8.29
C TRP A 39 7.64 -14.17 8.24
N TRP A 40 6.97 -14.15 7.08
CA TRP A 40 5.60 -14.61 7.03
C TRP A 40 5.22 -15.28 5.71
N ARG A 41 4.76 -16.53 5.83
CA ARG A 41 4.07 -17.26 4.76
C ARG A 41 2.66 -17.61 5.24
N PRO A 42 1.59 -17.15 4.56
CA PRO A 42 0.24 -17.54 4.93
C PRO A 42 -0.03 -19.01 4.58
N SER A 43 -0.96 -19.63 5.31
CA SER A 43 -1.31 -21.03 5.06
C SER A 43 -2.30 -21.16 3.89
N PRO A 44 -2.33 -22.31 3.18
CA PRO A 44 -3.33 -22.61 2.16
C PRO A 44 -4.77 -22.39 2.65
N GLY A 45 -5.06 -22.79 3.89
CA GLY A 45 -6.38 -22.65 4.53
C GLY A 45 -6.79 -21.19 4.81
N SER A 46 -5.88 -20.23 4.68
CA SER A 46 -6.20 -18.80 4.73
C SER A 46 -6.29 -18.16 3.33
N VAL A 47 -5.46 -18.63 2.39
CA VAL A 47 -5.37 -18.07 1.03
C VAL A 47 -6.49 -18.53 0.14
N TYR A 48 -6.76 -19.84 0.06
CA TYR A 48 -7.76 -20.36 -0.90
C TYR A 48 -9.19 -19.88 -0.60
N PRO A 49 -9.68 -19.89 0.66
CA PRO A 49 -11.00 -19.33 0.96
C PRO A 49 -11.12 -17.84 0.62
N LEU A 50 -10.04 -17.08 0.80
CA LEU A 50 -10.00 -15.67 0.42
C LEU A 50 -10.02 -15.49 -1.10
N LEU A 51 -9.30 -16.32 -1.86
CA LEU A 51 -9.33 -16.28 -3.33
C LEU A 51 -10.73 -16.61 -3.87
N GLU A 52 -11.43 -17.57 -3.26
CA GLU A 52 -12.81 -17.89 -3.59
C GLU A 52 -13.76 -16.71 -3.30
N GLU A 53 -13.61 -16.07 -2.14
CA GLU A 53 -14.36 -14.85 -1.79
C GLU A 53 -14.12 -13.73 -2.82
N MET A 54 -12.85 -13.48 -3.17
CA MET A 54 -12.47 -12.44 -4.13
C MET A 54 -12.93 -12.74 -5.56
N LEU A 55 -13.02 -14.02 -5.96
CA LEU A 55 -13.63 -14.44 -7.22
C LEU A 55 -15.13 -14.15 -7.22
N HIS A 56 -15.83 -14.52 -6.14
CA HIS A 56 -17.27 -14.31 -6.01
C HIS A 56 -17.65 -12.82 -6.02
N GLU A 57 -16.82 -11.96 -5.41
CA GLU A 57 -16.99 -10.51 -5.45
C GLU A 57 -16.63 -9.86 -6.80
N GLY A 58 -15.99 -10.60 -7.71
CA GLY A 58 -15.51 -10.05 -8.98
C GLY A 58 -14.30 -9.12 -8.84
N SER A 59 -13.53 -9.23 -7.75
CA SER A 59 -12.28 -8.49 -7.58
C SER A 59 -11.12 -9.12 -8.37
N ILE A 60 -11.15 -10.45 -8.52
CA ILE A 60 -10.21 -11.23 -9.31
C ILE A 60 -10.97 -12.18 -10.23
N GLN A 61 -10.30 -12.67 -11.27
CA GLN A 61 -10.78 -13.71 -12.17
C GLN A 61 -9.73 -14.82 -12.29
N LYS A 62 -10.18 -16.05 -12.55
CA LYS A 62 -9.32 -17.19 -12.82
C LYS A 62 -9.14 -17.35 -14.33
N ARG A 63 -7.90 -17.41 -14.77
CA ARG A 63 -7.51 -17.65 -16.16
C ARG A 63 -7.57 -19.14 -16.48
N GLU A 64 -7.56 -19.46 -17.77
CA GLU A 64 -7.52 -20.85 -18.27
C GLU A 64 -6.30 -21.62 -17.78
N ASP A 65 -5.16 -20.95 -17.58
CA ASP A 65 -3.93 -21.52 -17.03
C ASP A 65 -3.98 -21.78 -15.50
N GLY A 66 -5.14 -21.57 -14.87
CA GLY A 66 -5.36 -21.77 -13.45
C GLY A 66 -4.85 -20.63 -12.55
N ARG A 67 -4.25 -19.58 -13.11
CA ARG A 67 -3.77 -18.41 -12.37
C ARG A 67 -4.87 -17.38 -12.15
N TYR A 68 -4.73 -16.58 -11.10
CA TYR A 68 -5.61 -15.48 -10.78
C TYR A 68 -5.06 -14.18 -11.37
N THR A 69 -5.94 -13.26 -11.77
CA THR A 69 -5.62 -11.90 -12.20
C THR A 69 -6.70 -10.94 -11.73
N LEU A 70 -6.40 -9.64 -11.61
CA LEU A 70 -7.39 -8.63 -11.25
C LEU A 70 -8.39 -8.41 -12.40
N VAL A 71 -9.68 -8.24 -12.06
CA VAL A 71 -10.76 -7.96 -13.05
C VAL A 71 -10.70 -6.52 -13.53
N GLN A 72 -10.46 -5.58 -12.62
CA GLN A 72 -10.15 -4.20 -12.95
C GLN A 72 -8.70 -3.90 -12.56
N PRO A 73 -7.94 -3.14 -13.36
CA PRO A 73 -6.64 -2.67 -12.91
C PRO A 73 -6.88 -1.86 -11.64
N VAL A 74 -6.43 -2.39 -10.50
CA VAL A 74 -6.35 -1.62 -9.25
C VAL A 74 -5.55 -0.38 -9.59
N ASP A 75 -6.18 0.80 -9.44
CA ASP A 75 -5.56 2.09 -9.71
C ASP A 75 -4.12 2.06 -9.17
N ARG A 76 -3.19 2.52 -10.02
CA ARG A 76 -1.76 2.54 -9.73
C ARG A 76 -1.47 3.28 -8.41
N ASN A 77 -2.42 4.08 -7.92
CA ASN A 77 -2.38 4.85 -6.68
C ASN A 77 -2.83 4.14 -5.38
N TRP A 78 -3.17 2.85 -5.37
CA TRP A 78 -3.44 2.14 -4.10
C TRP A 78 -2.13 1.89 -3.30
N SER A 79 -1.98 2.55 -2.15
CA SER A 79 -0.88 2.37 -1.17
C SER A 79 -1.42 2.42 0.27
N TRP A 80 -1.20 1.37 1.07
CA TRP A 80 -1.38 1.40 2.53
C TRP A 80 -0.07 1.91 3.18
N PRO A 81 -0.10 2.75 4.25
CA PRO A 81 -1.26 3.09 5.10
C PRO A 81 -1.75 4.54 4.97
N VAL A 82 -2.54 4.89 3.95
CA VAL A 82 -3.35 6.15 3.99
C VAL A 82 -4.65 5.97 3.18
N PRO A 83 -5.82 6.52 3.59
CA PRO A 83 -7.10 6.25 2.95
C PRO A 83 -7.14 6.73 1.49
N ALA A 84 -7.36 5.80 0.57
CA ALA A 84 -7.47 6.05 -0.87
C ALA A 84 -8.87 6.57 -1.27
N GLY A 85 -9.29 7.71 -0.70
CA GLY A 85 -10.25 8.57 -1.38
C GLY A 85 -9.57 9.29 -2.55
N ARG A 86 -10.34 9.83 -3.52
CA ARG A 86 -9.81 10.92 -4.35
C ARG A 86 -9.40 12.04 -3.39
N ARG A 87 -8.11 12.16 -3.08
CA ARG A 87 -7.60 13.27 -2.29
C ARG A 87 -7.94 14.53 -3.08
N THR A 88 -8.80 15.36 -2.52
CA THR A 88 -8.97 16.69 -3.08
C THR A 88 -7.66 17.46 -2.87
N ALA A 89 -7.41 18.50 -3.66
CA ALA A 89 -6.27 19.39 -3.40
C ALA A 89 -6.25 19.88 -1.94
N LYS A 90 -7.44 20.07 -1.34
CA LYS A 90 -7.61 20.45 0.07
C LYS A 90 -7.19 19.35 1.04
N ASP A 91 -7.47 18.09 0.75
CA ASP A 91 -7.07 16.97 1.62
C ASP A 91 -5.57 16.74 1.57
N THR A 92 -4.97 16.82 0.38
CA THR A 92 -3.52 16.76 0.22
C THR A 92 -2.82 17.89 0.96
N LEU A 93 -3.35 19.12 0.91
CA LEU A 93 -2.79 20.24 1.66
C LEU A 93 -2.86 20.04 3.18
N ARG A 94 -3.96 19.46 3.69
CA ARG A 94 -4.07 19.10 5.12
C ARG A 94 -3.04 18.07 5.54
N GLU A 95 -2.79 17.08 4.69
CA GLU A 95 -1.79 16.04 4.95
C GLU A 95 -0.37 16.62 4.95
N ILE A 96 -0.04 17.49 3.98
CA ILE A 96 1.25 18.22 3.97
C ILE A 96 1.42 19.03 5.25
N ALA A 97 0.38 19.75 5.69
CA ALA A 97 0.43 20.53 6.93
C ALA A 97 0.65 19.65 8.17
N ALA A 98 -0.04 18.52 8.28
CA ALA A 98 0.11 17.59 9.40
C ALA A 98 1.52 16.96 9.45
N LEU A 99 2.06 16.57 8.30
CA LEU A 99 3.42 16.02 8.22
C LEU A 99 4.49 17.08 8.49
N THR A 100 4.24 18.33 8.12
CA THR A 100 5.13 19.46 8.45
C THR A 100 5.19 19.68 9.95
N ALA A 101 4.05 19.70 10.64
CA ALA A 101 4.00 19.82 12.10
C ALA A 101 4.77 18.67 12.79
N TYR A 102 4.64 17.44 12.27
CA TYR A 102 5.41 16.31 12.79
C TYR A 102 6.93 16.47 12.60
N LEU A 103 7.38 17.03 11.47
CA LEU A 103 8.79 17.34 11.26
C LEU A 103 9.29 18.43 12.21
N GLU A 104 8.45 19.41 12.53
CA GLU A 104 8.77 20.46 13.51
C GLU A 104 8.93 19.88 14.93
N ASP A 105 8.03 18.98 15.34
CA ASP A 105 8.14 18.27 16.61
C ASP A 105 9.45 17.45 16.68
N LEU A 106 9.76 16.70 15.62
CA LEU A 106 10.98 15.90 15.54
C LEU A 106 12.24 16.78 15.60
N ALA A 107 12.21 17.95 14.96
CA ALA A 107 13.30 18.91 15.00
C ALA A 107 13.54 19.52 16.38
N GLY A 108 12.47 19.67 17.16
CA GLY A 108 12.55 20.10 18.55
C GLY A 108 13.25 19.07 19.43
N GLU A 109 13.11 17.78 19.10
CA GLU A 109 13.76 16.67 19.80
C GLU A 109 15.21 16.44 19.34
N ASP A 110 15.50 16.57 18.03
CA ASP A 110 16.84 16.46 17.45
C ASP A 110 17.09 17.49 16.33
N PRO A 111 17.68 18.66 16.66
CA PRO A 111 17.95 19.72 15.70
C PRO A 111 18.95 19.34 14.60
N ALA A 112 19.83 18.37 14.85
CA ALA A 112 20.85 17.95 13.88
C ALA A 112 20.21 17.17 12.71
N THR A 113 19.09 16.49 12.97
CA THR A 113 18.34 15.76 11.95
C THR A 113 17.79 16.69 10.86
N LEU A 114 17.18 17.82 11.22
CA LEU A 114 16.71 18.78 10.20
C LEU A 114 17.85 19.49 9.47
N HIS A 115 18.94 19.82 10.16
CA HIS A 115 20.08 20.50 9.54
C HIS A 115 20.64 19.71 8.34
N ASN A 116 20.74 18.39 8.50
CA ASN A 116 21.24 17.49 7.44
C ASN A 116 20.24 17.31 6.28
N LEU A 117 18.95 17.56 6.52
CA LEU A 117 17.88 17.42 5.53
C LEU A 117 17.50 18.76 4.88
N ALA A 118 18.13 19.86 5.26
CA ALA A 118 17.84 21.19 4.73
C ALA A 118 17.79 21.27 3.18
N PRO A 119 18.73 20.64 2.42
CA PRO A 119 18.67 20.66 0.95
C PRO A 119 17.41 20.00 0.37
N ASP A 120 16.95 18.92 1.00
CA ASP A 120 15.76 18.20 0.57
C ASP A 120 14.48 18.98 0.91
N VAL A 121 14.45 19.62 2.09
CA VAL A 121 13.36 20.51 2.49
C VAL A 121 13.24 21.68 1.53
N ASP A 122 14.35 22.33 1.19
CA ASP A 122 14.37 23.47 0.26
C ASP A 122 13.85 23.07 -1.13
N SER A 123 14.25 21.90 -1.62
CA SER A 123 13.76 21.34 -2.89
C SER A 123 12.24 21.14 -2.89
N VAL A 124 11.66 20.65 -1.79
CA VAL A 124 10.21 20.49 -1.65
C VAL A 124 9.50 21.83 -1.60
N VAL A 125 10.03 22.80 -0.85
CA VAL A 125 9.46 24.16 -0.74
C VAL A 125 9.41 24.84 -2.10
N GLU A 126 10.47 24.75 -2.90
CA GLU A 126 10.50 25.34 -4.25
C GLU A 126 9.49 24.68 -5.20
N ARG A 127 9.32 23.35 -5.12
CA ARG A 127 8.29 22.66 -5.89
C ARG A 127 6.88 23.11 -5.50
N LEU A 128 6.62 23.33 -4.20
CA LEU A 128 5.33 23.82 -3.72
C LEU A 128 5.07 25.27 -4.14
N ARG A 129 6.11 26.13 -4.14
CA ARG A 129 6.01 27.52 -4.63
C ARG A 129 5.58 27.59 -6.09
N ARG A 130 6.12 26.72 -6.94
CA ARG A 130 5.76 26.65 -8.36
C ARG A 130 4.30 26.29 -8.62
N LEU A 131 3.59 25.69 -7.66
CA LEU A 131 2.17 25.36 -7.82
C LEU A 131 1.25 26.59 -7.75
N LYS A 132 1.75 27.73 -7.29
CA LYS A 132 0.98 28.98 -7.16
C LYS A 132 1.13 29.91 -8.38
N ASN A 133 2.01 29.57 -9.33
CA ASN A 133 2.34 30.39 -10.51
C ASN A 133 1.82 29.75 -11.79
#